data_AF-A0A8C1R9A2-F1
#
_entry.id   AF-A0A8C1R9A2-F1
#
_cell.length_a   1.000
_cell.length_b   1.000
_cell.length_c   1.000
_cell.angle_alpha   90.00
_cell.angle_beta   90.00
_cell.angle_gamma   90.00
#
_symmetry.space_group_name_H-M   'P 1'
#
loop_
_entity.id
_entity.type
_entity.pdbx_description
1 polymer ?
#
loop_
_entity_poly.entity_id
_entity_poly.type
_entity_poly.pdbx_seq_one_letter_code
_entity_poly.pdbx_strand_id
1 'polypeptide(L)'
;MFQVNNNGHLTFNEPSSQFVPYSFPANRNQDIIAGLWTDLDNGMRGVVSYHQYTSGNVLTRATQDINTHFPNLNFSASWVFVATWDKVAYFSLTNTETSFQVLLISDRNSSFILMNYGEIAVTTHRAGYDTINSTHYIVINGSNSGSSISNLKNSSNVSVSGRWAFRVDGMKVVFRILHLPSDVNPVDDDGSSSVIQLLSPFLFFGRTYQQIYYMYVYCLNFNLLIHILNRLVMTQ
;
A
#
# COMPACT_ATOMS: atom_id res chain seq x y z
N MET A 1 6.98 11.29 -3.16
CA MET A 1 7.90 10.18 -2.94
C MET A 1 7.03 9.07 -2.29
N PHE A 2 7.40 7.79 -2.30
CA PHE A 2 6.56 6.61 -1.96
C PHE A 2 7.50 5.41 -1.74
N GLN A 3 7.08 4.22 -1.29
CA GLN A 3 7.98 3.06 -1.10
C GLN A 3 7.15 1.79 -1.20
N VAL A 4 7.65 0.69 -1.76
CA VAL A 4 7.13 -0.65 -1.45
C VAL A 4 8.06 -1.34 -0.47
N ASN A 5 7.56 -1.59 0.73
CA ASN A 5 8.31 -2.25 1.78
C ASN A 5 8.00 -3.75 1.81
N ASN A 6 9.01 -4.59 1.99
CA ASN A 6 8.80 -6.04 2.13
C ASN A 6 7.86 -6.35 3.30
N ASN A 7 7.90 -5.55 4.36
CA ASN A 7 7.02 -5.60 5.55
C ASN A 7 5.60 -5.05 5.31
N GLY A 8 5.10 -5.08 4.08
CA GLY A 8 3.67 -4.91 3.79
C GLY A 8 3.10 -3.51 3.91
N HIS A 9 3.95 -2.48 3.85
CA HIS A 9 3.54 -1.09 3.89
C HIS A 9 4.25 -0.26 2.82
N LEU A 10 3.74 0.95 2.63
CA LEU A 10 4.21 1.92 1.66
C LEU A 10 4.45 3.26 2.37
N THR A 11 5.62 3.89 2.24
CA THR A 11 5.95 5.19 2.87
C THR A 11 6.26 6.24 1.84
N PHE A 12 5.99 7.52 2.09
CA PHE A 12 6.11 8.58 1.07
C PHE A 12 7.38 9.44 1.07
N ASN A 13 8.17 9.54 2.13
CA ASN A 13 9.23 10.55 2.16
C ASN A 13 10.61 9.93 2.35
N GLU A 14 10.66 8.75 2.95
CA GLU A 14 11.91 8.04 3.15
C GLU A 14 11.66 6.52 3.15
N PRO A 15 12.69 5.73 2.79
CA PRO A 15 12.69 4.31 3.07
C PRO A 15 12.50 4.04 4.56
N SER A 16 11.68 3.05 4.88
CA SER A 16 11.49 2.53 6.24
C SER A 16 12.18 1.17 6.36
N SER A 17 12.96 0.97 7.43
CA SER A 17 13.44 -0.36 7.85
C SER A 17 12.52 -1.00 8.90
N GLN A 18 11.39 -0.37 9.22
CA GLN A 18 10.53 -0.78 10.34
C GLN A 18 9.69 -2.02 9.98
N PHE A 19 9.89 -3.10 10.73
CA PHE A 19 9.12 -4.34 10.62
C PHE A 19 8.02 -4.45 11.69
N VAL A 20 8.19 -3.77 12.84
CA VAL A 20 7.18 -3.72 13.91
C VAL A 20 6.22 -2.55 13.69
N PRO A 21 4.90 -2.80 13.57
CA PRO A 21 3.94 -1.71 13.36
C PRO A 21 3.74 -0.82 14.58
N TYR A 22 3.83 0.51 14.40
CA TYR A 22 3.46 1.47 15.45
C TYR A 22 1.96 1.78 15.47
N SER A 23 1.51 2.26 16.64
CA SER A 23 0.32 3.11 16.89
C SER A 23 -0.24 3.89 15.70
N PHE A 24 -1.43 3.63 15.14
CA PHE A 24 -2.17 4.65 14.38
C PHE A 24 -3.27 5.21 15.29
N PRO A 25 -3.41 6.54 15.46
CA PRO A 25 -2.55 7.58 14.89
C PRO A 25 -1.15 7.59 15.52
N ALA A 26 -0.13 7.82 14.72
CA ALA A 26 1.30 7.78 15.07
C ALA A 26 1.88 9.16 15.36
N ASN A 27 1.26 10.23 14.84
CA ASN A 27 1.73 11.61 14.89
C ASN A 27 3.18 11.77 14.41
N ARG A 28 3.56 11.04 13.36
CA ARG A 28 4.91 11.05 12.79
C ARG A 28 5.02 12.00 11.59
N ASN A 29 6.24 12.29 11.18
CA ASN A 29 6.57 13.12 10.01
C ASN A 29 6.55 12.34 8.67
N GLN A 30 5.82 11.22 8.60
CA GLN A 30 5.79 10.32 7.44
C GLN A 30 4.35 9.88 7.12
N ASP A 31 3.92 10.07 5.88
CA ASP A 31 2.73 9.40 5.35
C ASP A 31 3.03 7.90 5.18
N ILE A 32 2.08 7.04 5.52
CA ILE A 32 2.19 5.58 5.38
C ILE A 32 0.87 4.98 4.93
N ILE A 33 0.93 4.02 4.02
CA ILE A 33 -0.16 3.09 3.71
C ILE A 33 0.28 1.70 4.17
N ALA A 34 -0.31 1.19 5.22
CA ALA A 34 -0.10 -0.18 5.69
C ALA A 34 -1.12 -1.10 5.01
N GLY A 35 -0.71 -1.81 3.96
CA GLY A 35 -1.55 -2.86 3.37
C GLY A 35 -1.74 -3.99 4.37
N LEU A 36 -0.63 -4.53 4.87
CA LEU A 36 -0.58 -5.47 5.97
C LEU A 36 0.81 -5.35 6.61
N TRP A 37 1.00 -4.35 7.46
CA TRP A 37 2.28 -4.10 8.09
C TRP A 37 2.56 -5.14 9.17
N THR A 38 3.60 -5.93 8.96
CA THR A 38 4.15 -6.93 9.88
C THR A 38 5.54 -7.33 9.39
N ASP A 39 6.27 -8.08 10.21
CA ASP A 39 7.56 -8.66 9.88
C ASP A 39 7.43 -9.78 8.83
N LEU A 40 7.62 -9.44 7.55
CA LEU A 40 7.50 -10.32 6.39
C LEU A 40 8.88 -10.64 5.82
N ASP A 41 9.06 -11.90 5.41
CA ASP A 41 10.31 -12.40 4.86
C ASP A 41 10.08 -13.09 3.51
N ASN A 42 10.26 -12.32 2.45
CA ASN A 42 10.19 -12.81 1.06
C ASN A 42 11.50 -13.43 0.58
N GLY A 43 12.58 -13.41 1.37
CA GLY A 43 13.80 -14.17 1.08
C GLY A 43 13.60 -15.67 1.31
N MET A 44 12.69 -16.02 2.21
CA MET A 44 12.34 -17.40 2.53
C MET A 44 11.21 -17.95 1.65
N ARG A 45 10.15 -17.17 1.42
CA ARG A 45 9.00 -17.58 0.61
C ARG A 45 8.19 -16.40 0.10
N GLY A 46 7.60 -16.59 -1.08
CA GLY A 46 6.67 -15.65 -1.68
C GLY A 46 7.38 -14.56 -2.46
N VAL A 47 6.59 -13.67 -3.06
CA VAL A 47 7.13 -12.63 -3.94
C VAL A 47 6.45 -11.30 -3.61
N VAL A 48 7.27 -10.26 -3.50
CA VAL A 48 6.81 -8.87 -3.50
C VAL A 48 7.06 -8.31 -4.89
N SER A 49 6.02 -7.75 -5.51
CA SER A 49 6.10 -7.18 -6.86
C SER A 49 5.25 -5.94 -6.99
N TYR A 50 5.55 -5.10 -7.98
CA TYR A 50 4.69 -3.97 -8.32
C TYR A 50 4.60 -3.75 -9.83
N HIS A 51 3.48 -3.14 -10.26
CA HIS A 51 3.25 -2.76 -11.65
C HIS A 51 2.54 -1.41 -11.72
N GLN A 52 2.79 -0.67 -12.82
CA GLN A 52 2.08 0.56 -13.14
C GLN A 52 1.41 0.43 -14.51
N TYR A 53 0.17 0.91 -14.59
CA TYR A 53 -0.64 0.88 -15.79
C TYR A 53 -1.12 2.29 -16.11
N THR A 54 -1.00 2.68 -17.38
CA THR A 54 -1.57 3.90 -17.96
C THR A 54 -2.50 3.59 -19.13
N SER A 55 -2.70 2.30 -19.43
CA SER A 55 -3.58 1.80 -20.49
C SER A 55 -3.99 0.34 -20.24
N GLY A 56 -4.96 -0.16 -21.01
CA GLY A 56 -5.39 -1.56 -20.99
C GLY A 56 -6.48 -1.90 -19.97
N ASN A 57 -6.83 -3.18 -19.90
CA ASN A 57 -8.00 -3.67 -19.14
C ASN A 57 -7.94 -3.39 -17.63
N VAL A 58 -6.74 -3.19 -17.07
CA VAL A 58 -6.58 -2.84 -15.66
C VAL A 58 -7.23 -1.49 -15.33
N LEU A 59 -7.11 -0.49 -16.22
CA LEU A 59 -7.75 0.82 -16.04
C LEU A 59 -9.28 0.71 -16.16
N THR A 60 -9.77 -0.07 -17.12
CA THR A 60 -11.22 -0.30 -17.30
C THR A 60 -11.83 -0.92 -16.05
N ARG A 61 -11.18 -1.95 -15.49
CA ARG A 61 -11.64 -2.61 -14.25
C ARG A 61 -11.55 -1.68 -13.05
N ALA A 62 -10.44 -0.96 -12.88
CA ALA A 62 -10.31 0.02 -11.80
C ALA A 62 -11.39 1.11 -11.88
N THR A 63 -11.73 1.56 -13.10
CA THR A 63 -12.81 2.52 -13.34
C THR A 63 -14.17 1.95 -12.92
N GLN A 64 -14.47 0.71 -13.33
CA GLN A 64 -15.71 0.03 -12.95
C GLN A 64 -15.81 -0.18 -11.44
N ASP A 65 -14.75 -0.65 -10.79
CA ASP A 65 -14.70 -0.88 -9.35
C ASP A 65 -14.95 0.41 -8.56
N ILE A 66 -14.23 1.49 -8.91
CA ILE A 66 -14.38 2.78 -8.22
C ILE A 66 -15.78 3.35 -8.44
N ASN A 67 -16.32 3.33 -9.67
CA ASN A 67 -17.66 3.84 -9.94
C ASN A 67 -18.75 2.97 -9.27
N THR A 68 -18.50 1.68 -9.06
CA THR A 68 -19.42 0.80 -8.30
C THR A 68 -19.42 1.14 -6.82
N HIS A 69 -18.25 1.37 -6.24
CA HIS A 69 -18.10 1.65 -4.81
C HIS A 69 -18.41 3.12 -4.43
N PHE A 70 -18.29 4.02 -5.40
CA PHE A 70 -18.52 5.46 -5.24
C PHE A 70 -19.45 5.98 -6.35
N PRO A 71 -20.75 5.62 -6.35
CA PRO A 71 -21.68 5.79 -7.48
C PRO A 71 -22.02 7.24 -7.84
N ASN A 72 -21.58 8.21 -7.04
CA ASN A 72 -21.79 9.64 -7.30
C ASN A 72 -20.55 10.33 -7.91
N LEU A 73 -19.54 9.55 -8.31
CA LEU A 73 -18.33 10.06 -8.95
C LEU A 73 -18.37 9.72 -10.43
N ASN A 74 -18.02 10.70 -11.28
CA ASN A 74 -17.72 10.46 -12.68
C ASN A 74 -16.23 10.13 -12.83
N PHE A 75 -15.81 8.99 -12.28
CA PHE A 75 -14.40 8.61 -12.25
C PHE A 75 -14.00 7.84 -13.51
N SER A 76 -12.78 8.10 -14.01
CA SER A 76 -12.17 7.37 -15.12
C SER A 76 -10.68 7.19 -14.86
N ALA A 77 -10.26 5.98 -14.51
CA ALA A 77 -8.88 5.71 -14.13
C ALA A 77 -7.93 6.04 -15.30
N SER A 78 -6.97 6.93 -15.05
CA SER A 78 -5.90 7.25 -15.98
C SER A 78 -4.57 6.57 -15.62
N TRP A 79 -4.47 6.11 -14.37
CA TRP A 79 -3.29 5.47 -13.83
C TRP A 79 -3.65 4.53 -12.68
N VAL A 80 -3.01 3.37 -12.66
CA VAL A 80 -3.11 2.37 -11.59
C VAL A 80 -1.71 1.89 -11.23
N PHE A 81 -1.34 1.98 -9.96
CA PHE A 81 -0.21 1.27 -9.38
C PHE A 81 -0.74 0.10 -8.56
N VAL A 82 -0.08 -1.06 -8.65
CA VAL A 82 -0.42 -2.26 -7.88
C VAL A 82 0.86 -2.75 -7.21
N ALA A 83 0.90 -2.79 -5.89
CA ALA A 83 1.88 -3.58 -5.13
C ALA A 83 1.22 -4.88 -4.64
N THR A 84 1.91 -6.00 -4.80
CA THR A 84 1.43 -7.34 -4.45
C THR A 84 2.46 -8.05 -3.60
N TRP A 85 2.02 -8.58 -2.47
CA TRP A 85 2.71 -9.58 -1.68
C TRP A 85 1.97 -10.88 -1.92
N ASP A 86 2.59 -11.84 -2.59
CA ASP A 86 1.97 -13.12 -2.89
C ASP A 86 2.67 -14.25 -2.13
N LYS A 87 1.91 -14.93 -1.27
CA LYS A 87 2.34 -16.07 -0.46
C LYS A 87 3.59 -15.77 0.37
N VAL A 88 3.74 -14.53 0.84
CA VAL A 88 4.90 -14.12 1.63
C VAL A 88 4.77 -14.69 3.03
N ALA A 89 5.86 -15.28 3.54
CA ALA A 89 5.93 -15.82 4.90
C ALA A 89 6.27 -14.71 5.91
N TYR A 90 5.93 -14.92 7.18
CA TYR A 90 6.46 -14.09 8.26
C TYR A 90 7.91 -14.48 8.58
N PHE A 91 8.67 -13.49 9.05
CA PHE A 91 10.03 -13.74 9.54
C PHE A 91 10.03 -14.83 10.61
N SER A 92 10.96 -15.78 10.52
CA SER A 92 11.05 -16.97 11.37
C SER A 92 9.87 -17.96 11.34
N LEU A 93 8.81 -17.73 10.55
CA LEU A 93 7.66 -18.63 10.40
C LEU A 93 7.46 -19.07 8.94
N THR A 94 8.42 -19.83 8.43
CA THR A 94 8.55 -20.18 7.01
C THR A 94 7.40 -21.02 6.43
N ASN A 95 6.56 -21.61 7.27
CA ASN A 95 5.38 -22.39 6.87
C ASN A 95 4.12 -21.54 6.66
N THR A 96 4.19 -20.24 6.93
CA THR A 96 3.07 -19.30 6.73
C THR A 96 3.00 -18.82 5.28
N GLU A 97 1.79 -18.47 4.84
CA GLU A 97 1.56 -17.84 3.55
C GLU A 97 0.55 -16.70 3.73
N THR A 98 0.91 -15.52 3.23
CA THR A 98 0.04 -14.35 3.26
C THR A 98 0.05 -13.65 1.91
N SER A 99 -1.14 -13.43 1.34
CA SER A 99 -1.31 -12.73 0.06
C SER A 99 -2.21 -11.51 0.19
N PHE A 100 -1.74 -10.36 -0.26
CA PHE A 100 -2.52 -9.12 -0.32
C PHE A 100 -1.98 -8.17 -1.39
N GLN A 101 -2.80 -7.19 -1.75
CA GLN A 101 -2.45 -6.14 -2.70
C GLN A 101 -2.83 -4.78 -2.16
N VAL A 102 -2.05 -3.77 -2.54
CA VAL A 102 -2.39 -2.36 -2.38
C VAL A 102 -2.38 -1.71 -3.77
N LEU A 103 -3.49 -1.10 -4.14
CA LEU A 103 -3.66 -0.39 -5.39
C LEU A 103 -3.77 1.11 -5.11
N LEU A 104 -3.03 1.90 -5.87
CA LEU A 104 -3.24 3.35 -5.97
C LEU A 104 -3.87 3.64 -7.32
N ILE A 105 -5.02 4.30 -7.32
CA ILE A 105 -5.82 4.51 -8.51
C ILE A 105 -6.08 6.01 -8.65
N SER A 106 -5.80 6.58 -9.82
CA SER A 106 -5.91 8.04 -10.05
C SER A 106 -6.45 8.37 -11.44
N ASP A 107 -7.30 9.40 -11.51
CA ASP A 107 -7.71 10.07 -12.77
C ASP A 107 -7.00 11.43 -12.96
N ARG A 108 -5.96 11.69 -12.14
CA ARG A 108 -5.21 12.96 -11.95
C ARG A 108 -5.85 13.97 -10.99
N ASN A 109 -7.15 13.92 -10.77
CA ASN A 109 -7.87 14.85 -9.88
C ASN A 109 -8.34 14.16 -8.60
N SER A 110 -8.82 12.94 -8.74
CA SER A 110 -9.30 12.04 -7.70
C SER A 110 -8.29 10.93 -7.50
N SER A 111 -8.19 10.43 -6.28
CA SER A 111 -7.21 9.41 -5.91
C SER A 111 -7.80 8.47 -4.87
N PHE A 112 -7.55 7.18 -5.07
CA PHE A 112 -8.10 6.11 -4.26
C PHE A 112 -7.01 5.13 -3.85
N ILE A 113 -7.19 4.55 -2.68
CA ILE A 113 -6.49 3.36 -2.23
C ILE A 113 -7.48 2.20 -2.27
N LEU A 114 -7.08 1.11 -2.92
CA LEU A 114 -7.76 -0.19 -2.80
C LEU A 114 -6.82 -1.17 -2.10
N MET A 115 -7.34 -1.95 -1.17
CA MET A 115 -6.62 -3.07 -0.56
C MET A 115 -7.42 -4.35 -0.81
N ASN A 116 -6.75 -5.37 -1.34
CA ASN A 116 -7.35 -6.69 -1.54
C ASN A 116 -6.60 -7.71 -0.68
N TYR A 117 -7.33 -8.49 0.10
CA TYR A 117 -6.78 -9.52 0.98
C TYR A 117 -7.18 -10.91 0.49
N GLY A 118 -6.16 -11.75 0.25
CA GLY A 118 -6.32 -13.18 0.01
C GLY A 118 -6.23 -13.95 1.33
N GLU A 119 -5.59 -15.12 1.31
CA GLU A 119 -5.26 -15.82 2.56
C GLU A 119 -4.26 -15.01 3.37
N ILE A 120 -4.56 -14.81 4.65
CA ILE A 120 -3.69 -14.13 5.61
C ILE A 120 -3.43 -15.13 6.74
N ALA A 121 -2.18 -15.54 6.92
CA ALA A 121 -1.80 -16.39 8.04
C ALA A 121 -2.03 -15.64 9.37
N VAL A 122 -2.18 -16.38 10.46
CA VAL A 122 -2.46 -15.77 11.77
C VAL A 122 -1.20 -15.08 12.29
N THR A 123 -1.25 -13.76 12.46
CA THR A 123 -0.20 -12.96 13.09
C THR A 123 -0.72 -11.64 13.65
N THR A 124 0.13 -10.95 14.40
CA THR A 124 -0.04 -9.53 14.70
C THR A 124 0.38 -8.69 13.50
N HIS A 125 -0.54 -7.90 12.98
CA HIS A 125 -0.32 -7.05 11.82
C HIS A 125 -1.15 -5.78 11.96
N ARG A 126 -0.84 -4.77 11.14
CA ARG A 126 -1.57 -3.50 11.09
C ARG A 126 -1.99 -3.15 9.66
N ALA A 127 -3.21 -2.68 9.48
CA ALA A 127 -3.72 -2.33 8.16
C ALA A 127 -4.49 -0.99 8.19
N GLY A 128 -4.30 -0.17 7.16
CA GLY A 128 -4.86 1.17 7.07
C GLY A 128 -3.87 2.19 6.51
N TYR A 129 -4.01 3.44 6.90
CA TYR A 129 -3.07 4.50 6.53
C TYR A 129 -2.99 5.54 7.65
N ASP A 130 -1.90 6.29 7.66
CA ASP A 130 -1.69 7.41 8.56
C ASP A 130 -0.90 8.48 7.81
N THR A 131 -1.26 9.74 8.01
CA THR A 131 -0.61 10.88 7.36
C THR A 131 0.37 11.55 8.30
N ILE A 132 1.21 12.44 7.76
CA ILE A 132 2.05 13.33 8.52
C ILE A 132 1.22 14.03 9.60
N ASN A 133 1.71 13.99 10.84
CA ASN A 133 1.04 14.50 12.05
C ASN A 133 -0.36 13.90 12.29
N SER A 134 -0.66 12.76 11.68
CA SER A 134 -1.94 12.07 11.74
C SER A 134 -3.15 12.95 11.45
N THR A 135 -3.00 13.93 10.55
CA THR A 135 -4.12 14.82 10.14
C THR A 135 -5.30 14.04 9.57
N HIS A 136 -5.01 12.89 8.97
CA HIS A 136 -5.96 11.89 8.50
C HIS A 136 -5.34 10.51 8.75
N TYR A 137 -6.13 9.56 9.27
CA TYR A 137 -5.71 8.19 9.45
C TYR A 137 -6.91 7.25 9.44
N ILE A 138 -6.65 5.98 9.16
CA ILE A 138 -7.62 4.90 9.36
C ILE A 138 -6.92 3.67 9.89
N VAL A 139 -7.62 2.94 10.74
CA VAL A 139 -7.25 1.58 11.15
C VAL A 139 -8.34 0.66 10.67
N ILE A 140 -7.97 -0.34 9.86
CA ILE A 140 -8.91 -1.37 9.44
C ILE A 140 -9.21 -2.24 10.68
N ASN A 141 -10.49 -2.33 11.04
CA ASN A 141 -10.93 -3.10 12.21
C ASN A 141 -10.45 -4.56 12.13
N GLY A 142 -9.92 -5.07 13.24
CA GLY A 142 -9.30 -6.40 13.30
C GLY A 142 -7.78 -6.39 13.09
N SER A 143 -7.17 -5.25 12.76
CA SER A 143 -5.71 -5.09 12.63
C SER A 143 -5.04 -4.39 13.83
N ASN A 144 -5.76 -4.24 14.95
CA ASN A 144 -5.38 -3.37 16.08
C ASN A 144 -4.89 -4.09 17.34
N SER A 145 -4.95 -5.42 17.42
CA SER A 145 -4.71 -6.11 18.70
C SER A 145 -4.05 -7.49 18.63
N GLY A 146 -3.42 -7.87 17.52
CA GLY A 146 -2.68 -9.14 17.44
C GLY A 146 -3.49 -10.41 17.69
N SER A 147 -4.80 -10.27 17.88
CA SER A 147 -5.72 -11.35 18.16
C SER A 147 -6.21 -11.93 16.85
N SER A 148 -5.97 -13.21 16.70
CA SER A 148 -6.30 -14.08 15.57
C SER A 148 -7.63 -13.72 14.91
N ILE A 149 -7.63 -13.56 13.58
CA ILE A 149 -8.48 -14.27 12.62
C ILE A 149 -8.39 -13.60 11.24
N SER A 150 -8.55 -14.44 10.22
CA SER A 150 -8.79 -14.22 8.78
C SER A 150 -9.89 -13.20 8.40
N ASN A 151 -10.18 -12.22 9.27
CA ASN A 151 -11.21 -11.20 9.04
C ASN A 151 -10.88 -10.32 7.85
N LEU A 152 -9.61 -10.00 7.59
CA LEU A 152 -9.29 -9.14 6.44
C LEU A 152 -9.78 -9.72 5.12
N LYS A 153 -9.62 -11.03 4.90
CA LYS A 153 -10.16 -11.77 3.74
C LYS A 153 -11.69 -11.74 3.65
N ASN A 154 -12.36 -11.68 4.80
CA ASN A 154 -13.82 -11.82 4.92
C ASN A 154 -14.54 -10.49 5.24
N SER A 155 -13.80 -9.39 5.41
CA SER A 155 -14.30 -8.07 5.81
C SER A 155 -14.15 -7.07 4.67
N SER A 156 -14.95 -6.01 4.72
CA SER A 156 -15.00 -4.99 3.67
C SER A 156 -15.72 -3.73 4.16
N ASN A 157 -15.38 -2.59 3.57
CA ASN A 157 -16.19 -1.37 3.64
C ASN A 157 -17.00 -1.09 2.35
N VAL A 158 -16.88 -1.95 1.34
CA VAL A 158 -17.51 -1.82 0.01
C VAL A 158 -18.35 -3.04 -0.37
N SER A 159 -18.70 -3.88 0.61
CA SER A 159 -19.50 -5.09 0.43
C SER A 159 -18.90 -6.12 -0.55
N VAL A 160 -17.59 -6.09 -0.75
CA VAL A 160 -16.83 -7.11 -1.50
C VAL A 160 -15.84 -7.75 -0.55
N SER A 161 -16.05 -9.03 -0.22
CA SER A 161 -15.20 -9.77 0.73
C SER A 161 -13.73 -9.58 0.42
N GLY A 162 -12.94 -9.17 1.42
CA GLY A 162 -11.50 -9.01 1.26
C GLY A 162 -11.08 -7.66 0.70
N ARG A 163 -12.03 -6.80 0.34
CA ARG A 163 -11.75 -5.53 -0.33
C ARG A 163 -12.06 -4.34 0.55
N TRP A 164 -11.09 -3.44 0.62
CA TRP A 164 -11.22 -2.14 1.27
C TRP A 164 -10.91 -1.04 0.26
N ALA A 165 -11.75 0.00 0.21
CA ALA A 165 -11.58 1.12 -0.71
C ALA A 165 -11.71 2.46 0.02
N PHE A 166 -10.76 3.36 -0.23
CA PHE A 166 -10.75 4.69 0.39
C PHE A 166 -10.50 5.74 -0.67
N ARG A 167 -11.32 6.80 -0.67
CA ARG A 167 -11.03 8.03 -1.41
C ARG A 167 -10.08 8.89 -0.57
N VAL A 168 -8.98 9.36 -1.18
CA VAL A 168 -7.86 10.01 -0.48
C VAL A 168 -7.42 11.34 -1.10
N ASP A 169 -8.27 11.93 -1.94
CA ASP A 169 -7.99 13.21 -2.63
C ASP A 169 -8.40 14.49 -1.86
N GLY A 170 -9.20 14.42 -0.79
CA GLY A 170 -9.61 15.59 0.01
C GLY A 170 -8.76 15.80 1.28
N MET A 171 -8.52 17.00 1.83
CA MET A 171 -8.69 18.37 1.32
C MET A 171 -7.34 19.10 1.23
N LYS A 172 -7.24 19.95 0.21
CA LYS A 172 -6.27 21.04 0.09
C LYS A 172 -6.59 22.11 1.12
N VAL A 173 -5.88 22.13 2.25
CA VAL A 173 -5.73 23.38 3.02
C VAL A 173 -4.52 24.10 2.44
N VAL A 174 -4.77 25.20 1.73
CA VAL A 174 -3.71 26.14 1.34
C VAL A 174 -3.22 26.83 2.60
N PHE A 175 -2.28 26.21 3.32
CA PHE A 175 -1.42 26.94 4.23
C PHE A 175 -0.21 27.43 3.44
N ARG A 176 -0.07 28.76 3.36
CA ARG A 176 1.15 29.41 2.85
C ARG A 176 2.36 28.81 3.57
N ILE A 177 3.36 28.43 2.77
CA ILE A 177 4.66 27.97 3.21
C ILE A 177 5.32 29.06 4.07
N LEU A 178 5.68 28.73 5.30
CA LEU A 178 6.81 29.37 5.97
C LEU A 178 7.90 28.31 6.09
N HIS A 179 8.95 28.48 5.30
CA HIS A 179 10.19 27.74 5.45
C HIS A 179 10.79 28.06 6.82
N LEU A 180 11.18 27.02 7.57
CA LEU A 180 12.28 27.12 8.53
C LEU A 180 13.23 25.94 8.28
N PRO A 181 14.55 26.18 8.21
CA PRO A 181 15.54 25.13 8.04
C PRO A 181 15.94 24.51 9.40
N SER A 182 16.91 23.59 9.31
CA SER A 182 17.78 23.00 10.38
C SER A 182 17.14 21.90 11.25
N ASP A 183 17.80 20.80 11.65
CA ASP A 183 19.20 20.35 11.57
C ASP A 183 19.32 18.80 11.72
N VAL A 184 20.55 18.30 11.53
CA VAL A 184 21.01 16.93 11.14
C VAL A 184 21.29 15.95 12.30
N ASN A 185 21.19 14.61 12.06
CA ASN A 185 22.16 13.49 12.32
C ASN A 185 21.52 12.14 12.82
N PRO A 186 22.20 10.97 12.71
CA PRO A 186 22.99 10.39 11.61
C PRO A 186 22.59 8.92 11.26
N VAL A 187 23.36 8.35 10.33
CA VAL A 187 23.31 7.06 9.57
C VAL A 187 23.21 5.77 10.42
N ASP A 188 22.40 4.80 9.97
CA ASP A 188 22.86 3.42 9.73
C ASP A 188 21.86 2.56 8.92
N ASP A 189 22.46 1.77 8.03
CA ASP A 189 21.93 0.80 7.06
C ASP A 189 21.36 1.38 5.75
N ASP A 190 22.24 1.56 4.78
CA ASP A 190 21.99 2.09 3.44
C ASP A 190 21.31 1.08 2.51
N GLY A 191 20.44 0.22 3.05
CA GLY A 191 19.66 -0.79 2.32
C GLY A 191 19.19 -0.24 0.98
N SER A 192 20.00 -0.51 -0.05
CA SER A 192 20.05 0.35 -1.22
C SER A 192 18.71 0.21 -1.94
N SER A 193 17.91 1.27 -1.92
CA SER A 193 16.59 1.23 -2.50
C SER A 193 16.56 2.02 -3.80
N SER A 194 16.22 1.32 -4.88
CA SER A 194 16.06 1.97 -6.17
C SER A 194 14.84 2.89 -6.12
N VAL A 195 15.01 4.14 -6.56
CA VAL A 195 13.90 5.06 -6.78
C VAL A 195 13.10 4.58 -7.99
N ILE A 196 11.79 4.49 -7.85
CA ILE A 196 10.83 4.14 -8.89
C ILE A 196 10.01 5.39 -9.18
N GLN A 197 10.03 5.89 -10.40
CA GLN A 197 9.23 7.05 -10.78
C GLN A 197 7.77 6.64 -11.01
N LEU A 198 6.82 7.43 -10.49
CA LEU A 198 5.40 7.25 -10.78
C LEU A 198 5.11 7.78 -12.18
N LEU A 199 4.42 7.00 -12.99
CA LEU A 199 4.03 7.41 -14.35
C LEU A 199 2.92 8.47 -14.35
N SER A 200 2.25 8.66 -13.21
CA SER A 200 1.29 9.73 -12.99
C SER A 200 1.39 10.24 -11.54
N PRO A 201 1.19 11.54 -11.29
CA PRO A 201 1.11 12.04 -9.93
C PRO A 201 -0.05 11.38 -9.15
N PHE A 202 0.22 11.01 -7.90
CA PHE A 202 -0.79 10.51 -6.97
C PHE A 202 -1.09 11.57 -5.91
N LEU A 203 -2.38 11.85 -5.66
CA LEU A 203 -2.82 12.81 -4.67
C LEU A 203 -3.22 12.09 -3.38
N PHE A 204 -2.55 12.40 -2.28
CA PHE A 204 -2.81 11.82 -0.97
C PHE A 204 -2.97 12.95 0.05
N PHE A 205 -4.21 13.19 0.48
CA PHE A 205 -4.61 14.22 1.45
C PHE A 205 -3.95 15.60 1.19
N GLY A 206 -4.08 16.09 -0.04
CA GLY A 206 -3.57 17.40 -0.45
C GLY A 206 -2.08 17.44 -0.81
N ARG A 207 -1.35 16.34 -0.65
CA ARG A 207 0.05 16.19 -1.09
C ARG A 207 0.13 15.40 -2.38
N THR A 208 0.93 15.89 -3.33
CA THR A 208 1.13 15.23 -4.62
C THR A 208 2.47 14.53 -4.66
N TYR A 209 2.46 13.27 -5.08
CA TYR A 209 3.64 12.43 -5.10
C TYR A 209 3.94 11.92 -6.52
N GLN A 210 5.23 11.91 -6.90
CA GLN A 210 5.71 11.59 -8.26
C GLN A 210 6.75 10.45 -8.31
N GLN A 211 7.19 9.91 -7.16
CA GLN A 211 8.22 8.85 -7.12
C GLN A 211 8.03 7.94 -5.91
N ILE A 212 8.73 6.79 -5.88
CA ILE A 212 8.67 5.72 -4.88
C ILE A 212 10.07 5.08 -4.61
N TYR A 213 10.31 4.30 -3.56
CA TYR A 213 11.53 3.55 -3.21
C TYR A 213 11.23 2.05 -3.07
N TYR A 214 12.21 1.16 -3.26
CA TYR A 214 12.03 -0.29 -3.12
C TYR A 214 13.19 -0.93 -2.36
N MET A 215 12.94 -1.72 -1.30
CA MET A 215 14.01 -2.40 -0.56
C MET A 215 14.38 -3.75 -1.21
N TYR A 216 15.57 -3.84 -1.78
CA TYR A 216 16.15 -5.11 -2.22
C TYR A 216 16.71 -5.88 -1.02
N VAL A 217 16.16 -7.06 -0.73
CA VAL A 217 16.92 -8.14 -0.09
C VAL A 217 16.82 -9.32 -1.05
N TYR A 218 17.99 -9.84 -1.46
CA TYR A 218 18.22 -10.83 -2.51
C TYR A 218 17.07 -11.81 -2.77
N CYS A 219 16.48 -11.76 -3.97
CA CYS A 219 15.82 -12.95 -4.53
C CYS A 219 15.82 -12.94 -6.06
N LEU A 220 16.34 -14.04 -6.62
CA LEU A 220 16.62 -14.32 -8.01
C LEU A 220 15.37 -14.63 -8.86
N ASN A 221 15.51 -14.29 -10.14
CA ASN A 221 14.88 -14.84 -11.35
C ASN A 221 13.42 -14.51 -11.70
N PHE A 222 13.34 -13.54 -12.61
CA PHE A 222 12.38 -13.39 -13.70
C PHE A 222 11.99 -14.74 -14.34
N ASN A 223 10.72 -15.16 -14.18
CA ASN A 223 9.83 -15.66 -15.24
C ASN A 223 8.58 -16.33 -14.63
N LEU A 224 7.59 -15.54 -14.20
CA LEU A 224 6.19 -16.00 -14.14
C LEU A 224 5.20 -14.81 -14.01
N LEU A 225 5.28 -13.84 -14.93
CA LEU A 225 4.64 -12.52 -14.75
C LEU A 225 3.18 -12.40 -15.22
N ILE A 226 2.56 -13.44 -15.78
CA ILE A 226 1.23 -13.32 -16.42
C ILE A 226 0.12 -14.10 -15.70
N HIS A 227 0.46 -15.07 -14.83
CA HIS A 227 -0.55 -15.88 -14.14
C HIS A 227 -1.02 -15.32 -12.79
N ILE A 228 -0.23 -14.46 -12.13
CA ILE A 228 -0.52 -13.98 -10.77
C ILE A 228 -1.49 -12.79 -10.76
N LEU A 229 -1.43 -11.91 -11.77
CA LEU A 229 -2.36 -10.78 -11.95
C LEU A 229 -3.83 -11.23 -12.15
N ASN A 230 -4.06 -12.46 -12.60
CA ASN A 230 -5.41 -12.98 -12.77
C ASN A 230 -5.99 -13.62 -11.50
N ARG A 231 -5.21 -14.13 -10.55
CA ARG A 231 -5.80 -14.88 -9.41
C ARG A 231 -6.47 -14.02 -8.34
N LEU A 232 -6.11 -12.74 -8.20
CA LEU A 232 -6.77 -11.82 -7.25
C LEU A 232 -7.73 -10.84 -7.93
N VAL A 233 -7.82 -10.89 -9.26
CA VAL A 233 -8.91 -10.26 -10.03
C VAL A 233 -9.99 -11.27 -10.43
N MET A 234 -9.77 -12.59 -10.24
CA MET A 234 -10.68 -13.66 -10.68
C MET A 234 -11.20 -14.58 -9.56
N THR A 235 -11.37 -14.09 -8.34
CA THR A 235 -12.24 -14.77 -7.37
C THR A 235 -13.40 -13.87 -6.96
N GLN A 236 -14.26 -13.60 -7.95
CA GLN A 236 -15.72 -13.59 -7.85
C GLN A 236 -16.30 -13.70 -9.27
#